data_AF-A0A7C7VJ35-F1
#
_entry.id   AF-A0A7C7VJ35-F1
#
_cell.length_a   1.000
_cell.length_b   1.000
_cell.length_c   1.000
_cell.angle_alpha   90.00
_cell.angle_beta   90.00
_cell.angle_gamma   90.00
#
_symmetry.space_group_name_H-M   'P 1'
#
loop_
_entity.id
_entity.type
_entity.pdbx_description
1 polymer ?
#
loop_
_entity_poly.entity_id
_entity_poly.type
_entity_poly.pdbx_seq_one_letter_code
_entity_poly.pdbx_strand_id
1 'polypeptide(L)'
;HIVSQVGYMVCAIGIGTEMALNGASAHAFCHILYKAVLFMGMGAVIQATGRRNILDLKGRYLYRKMPITLGLYMVGAFSISAVPLFNGFISKTIIVAAAGVSDMPLIEIMLHLASVGTFLSVGLKLPWGVWFGKPDGSEDEITDLKKIPVNMHLGMGLGALLCIITGIFPDILYKILPYKVNFHPYAPSHVVASLQLLVLTLAGFCLYTDKLMAGRKAISLDTDWFYRTFGRIILEFCLFPLNRFRDSVQSSFANWTAAMASLSKHPYALLEIAWYTVTGQKKTMAELLQRTYDEKDYRLPIGIGVCASLIFLFIYALVYIRVAG
;
A
#
# COMPACT_ATOMS: atom_id res chain seq x y z
N HIS A 1 -11.31 -9.85 0.21
CA HIS A 1 -11.55 -11.24 0.66
C HIS A 1 -10.67 -11.68 1.82
N ILE A 2 -9.34 -11.48 1.80
CA ILE A 2 -8.47 -11.84 2.95
C ILE A 2 -9.00 -11.19 4.25
N VAL A 3 -9.25 -9.88 4.21
CA VAL A 3 -9.81 -9.13 5.35
C VAL A 3 -11.09 -9.76 5.89
N SER A 4 -12.01 -10.17 5.00
CA SER A 4 -13.26 -10.83 5.40
C SER A 4 -13.02 -12.18 6.06
N GLN A 5 -12.13 -13.04 5.54
CA GLN A 5 -11.83 -14.35 6.13
C GLN A 5 -11.06 -14.23 7.46
N VAL A 6 -10.13 -13.27 7.55
CA VAL A 6 -9.48 -12.91 8.82
C VAL A 6 -10.52 -12.38 9.81
N GLY A 7 -11.53 -11.66 9.34
CA GLY A 7 -12.68 -11.24 10.15
C GLY A 7 -13.42 -12.41 10.82
N TYR A 8 -13.60 -13.55 10.14
CA TYR A 8 -14.13 -14.77 10.78
C TYR A 8 -13.23 -15.25 11.91
N MET A 9 -11.91 -15.25 11.69
CA MET A 9 -10.93 -15.72 12.70
C MET A 9 -10.94 -14.81 13.92
N VAL A 10 -10.92 -13.49 13.72
CA VAL A 10 -10.96 -12.50 14.80
C VAL A 10 -12.27 -12.59 15.57
N CYS A 11 -13.39 -12.72 14.86
CA CYS A 11 -14.70 -12.91 15.47
C CYS A 11 -14.74 -14.19 16.33
N ALA A 12 -14.24 -15.30 15.80
CA ALA A 12 -14.15 -16.56 16.52
C ALA A 12 -13.28 -16.46 17.79
N ILE A 13 -12.13 -15.78 17.71
CA ILE A 13 -11.30 -15.50 18.88
C ILE A 13 -12.06 -14.63 19.90
N GLY A 14 -12.83 -13.64 19.42
CA GLY A 14 -13.67 -12.78 20.27
C GLY A 14 -14.82 -13.51 20.98
N ILE A 15 -15.38 -14.57 20.37
CA ILE A 15 -16.37 -15.45 21.01
C ILE A 15 -15.73 -16.20 22.20
N GLY A 16 -14.45 -16.58 22.08
CA GLY A 16 -13.64 -17.04 23.21
C GLY A 16 -13.96 -18.43 23.75
N THR A 17 -14.82 -19.22 23.09
CA THR A 17 -15.09 -20.62 23.47
C THR A 17 -14.08 -21.58 22.84
N GLU A 18 -13.88 -22.76 23.44
CA GLU A 18 -13.02 -23.81 22.86
C GLU A 18 -13.41 -24.17 21.43
N MET A 19 -14.72 -24.25 21.17
CA MET A 19 -15.27 -24.49 19.83
C MET A 19 -14.93 -23.35 18.86
N ALA A 20 -15.06 -22.09 19.29
CA ALA A 20 -14.73 -20.95 18.46
C ALA A 20 -13.22 -20.89 18.15
N LEU A 21 -12.36 -21.15 19.14
CA LEU A 21 -10.90 -21.19 18.97
C LEU A 21 -10.45 -22.33 18.04
N ASN A 22 -11.10 -23.49 18.14
CA ASN A 22 -10.95 -24.58 17.15
C ASN A 22 -11.38 -24.11 15.76
N GLY A 23 -12.52 -23.43 15.65
CA GLY A 23 -13.00 -22.85 14.40
C GLY A 23 -12.02 -21.84 13.80
N ALA A 24 -11.46 -20.94 14.60
CA ALA A 24 -10.46 -19.96 14.18
C ALA A 24 -9.20 -20.64 13.61
N SER A 25 -8.69 -21.64 14.33
CA SER A 25 -7.49 -22.40 13.95
C SER A 25 -7.72 -23.23 12.69
N ALA A 26 -8.84 -23.96 12.63
CA ALA A 26 -9.26 -24.71 11.46
C ALA A 26 -9.44 -23.78 10.25
N HIS A 27 -10.05 -22.61 10.45
CA HIS A 27 -10.28 -21.65 9.40
C HIS A 27 -8.98 -21.03 8.89
N ALA A 28 -8.03 -20.72 9.77
CA ALA A 28 -6.70 -20.27 9.38
C ALA A 28 -5.99 -21.28 8.49
N PHE A 29 -6.01 -22.57 8.87
CA PHE A 29 -5.43 -23.64 8.07
C PHE A 29 -6.11 -23.77 6.70
N CYS A 30 -7.44 -23.91 6.67
CA CYS A 30 -8.19 -24.03 5.42
C CYS A 30 -8.01 -22.79 4.53
N HIS A 31 -7.99 -21.60 5.14
CA HIS A 31 -7.82 -20.31 4.46
C HIS A 31 -6.53 -20.23 3.67
N ILE A 32 -5.40 -20.68 4.24
CA ILE A 32 -4.13 -20.68 3.53
C ILE A 32 -4.23 -21.54 2.26
N LEU A 33 -4.82 -22.75 2.36
CA LEU A 33 -4.95 -23.68 1.23
C LEU A 33 -5.80 -23.10 0.09
N TYR A 34 -7.06 -22.74 0.36
CA TYR A 34 -7.94 -22.28 -0.71
C TYR A 34 -7.53 -20.91 -1.24
N LYS A 35 -6.91 -20.05 -0.43
CA LYS A 35 -6.39 -18.77 -0.92
C LYS A 35 -5.19 -18.96 -1.83
N ALA A 36 -4.29 -19.88 -1.52
CA ALA A 36 -3.17 -20.20 -2.39
C ALA A 36 -3.69 -20.65 -3.77
N VAL A 37 -4.69 -21.55 -3.81
CA VAL A 37 -5.35 -21.98 -5.05
C VAL A 37 -5.98 -20.82 -5.81
N LEU A 38 -6.75 -19.97 -5.14
CA LEU A 38 -7.40 -18.81 -5.77
C LEU A 38 -6.39 -17.79 -6.34
N PHE A 39 -5.31 -17.52 -5.62
CA PHE A 39 -4.24 -16.62 -6.07
C PHE A 39 -3.47 -17.21 -7.25
N MET A 40 -3.15 -18.51 -7.21
CA MET A 40 -2.50 -19.18 -8.34
C MET A 40 -3.43 -19.25 -9.55
N GLY A 41 -4.74 -19.50 -9.38
CA GLY A 41 -5.71 -19.52 -10.46
C GLY A 41 -5.82 -18.17 -11.18
N MET A 42 -5.98 -17.07 -10.42
CA MET A 42 -5.96 -15.72 -11.01
C MET A 42 -4.58 -15.34 -11.55
N GLY A 43 -3.50 -15.75 -10.89
CA GLY A 43 -2.13 -15.54 -11.36
C GLY A 43 -1.88 -16.21 -12.70
N ALA A 44 -2.41 -17.41 -12.92
CA ALA A 44 -2.33 -18.13 -14.18
C ALA A 44 -3.13 -17.41 -15.30
N VAL A 45 -4.29 -16.84 -14.98
CA VAL A 45 -5.04 -15.95 -15.90
C VAL A 45 -4.23 -14.73 -16.28
N ILE A 46 -3.63 -14.03 -15.31
CA ILE A 46 -2.80 -12.85 -15.55
C ILE A 46 -1.56 -13.21 -16.38
N GLN A 47 -0.92 -14.35 -16.09
CA GLN A 47 0.24 -14.83 -16.84
C GLN A 47 -0.10 -15.14 -18.30
N ALA A 48 -1.26 -15.75 -18.54
CA ALA A 48 -1.69 -16.12 -19.88
C ALA A 48 -2.15 -14.92 -20.72
N THR A 49 -2.85 -13.97 -20.10
CA THR A 49 -3.51 -12.84 -20.78
C THR A 49 -2.75 -11.52 -20.72
N GLY A 50 -1.85 -11.35 -19.75
CA GLY A 50 -1.21 -10.07 -19.43
C GLY A 50 -2.15 -9.00 -18.84
N ARG A 51 -3.44 -9.32 -18.63
CA ARG A 51 -4.45 -8.36 -18.15
C ARG A 51 -4.75 -8.61 -16.67
N ARG A 52 -4.94 -7.52 -15.92
CA ARG A 52 -5.22 -7.56 -14.47
C ARG A 52 -6.62 -7.08 -14.09
N ASN A 53 -7.20 -6.15 -14.85
CA ASN A 53 -8.54 -5.66 -14.57
C ASN A 53 -9.58 -6.66 -15.10
N ILE A 54 -10.57 -6.97 -14.27
CA ILE A 54 -11.70 -7.83 -14.66
C ILE A 54 -12.44 -7.27 -15.88
N LEU A 55 -12.54 -5.94 -16.00
CA LEU A 55 -13.17 -5.28 -17.14
C LEU A 55 -12.40 -5.50 -18.45
N ASP A 56 -11.07 -5.64 -18.38
CA ASP A 56 -10.22 -5.91 -19.54
C ASP A 56 -10.13 -7.43 -19.84
N LEU A 57 -10.63 -8.27 -18.92
CA LEU A 57 -10.66 -9.74 -18.99
C LEU A 57 -12.02 -10.29 -19.44
N LYS A 58 -12.98 -9.44 -19.83
CA LYS A 58 -14.31 -9.81 -20.34
C LYS A 58 -14.26 -10.51 -21.72
N GLY A 59 -13.19 -11.23 -22.02
CA GLY A 59 -12.95 -11.95 -23.25
C GLY A 59 -13.75 -13.24 -23.30
N ARG A 60 -14.53 -13.39 -24.36
CA ARG A 60 -15.26 -14.62 -24.69
C ARG A 60 -14.26 -15.80 -24.73
N TYR A 61 -14.71 -16.96 -24.20
CA TYR A 61 -14.06 -18.28 -24.32
C TYR A 61 -12.85 -18.60 -23.44
N LEU A 62 -12.50 -17.80 -22.43
CA LEU A 62 -11.40 -18.20 -21.52
C LEU A 62 -11.72 -19.52 -20.80
N TYR A 63 -13.00 -19.81 -20.54
CA TYR A 63 -13.44 -21.12 -20.04
C TYR A 63 -13.11 -22.28 -20.99
N ARG A 64 -13.08 -22.05 -22.32
CA ARG A 64 -12.70 -23.04 -23.33
C ARG A 64 -11.19 -23.12 -23.52
N LYS A 65 -10.50 -21.98 -23.43
CA LYS A 65 -9.05 -21.89 -23.63
C LYS A 65 -8.24 -22.34 -22.40
N MET A 66 -8.78 -22.17 -21.19
CA MET A 66 -8.13 -22.50 -19.91
C MET A 66 -9.03 -23.30 -18.95
N PRO A 67 -9.64 -24.42 -19.38
CA PRO A 67 -10.63 -25.15 -18.58
C PRO A 67 -10.03 -25.75 -17.30
N ILE A 68 -8.77 -26.19 -17.33
CA ILE A 68 -8.08 -26.77 -16.17
C ILE A 68 -7.90 -25.69 -15.09
N THR A 69 -7.44 -24.50 -15.47
CA THR A 69 -7.28 -23.37 -14.55
C THR A 69 -8.61 -22.96 -13.94
N LEU A 70 -9.68 -22.92 -14.74
CA LEU A 70 -11.03 -22.65 -14.24
C LEU A 70 -11.47 -23.71 -13.23
N GLY A 71 -11.34 -25.00 -13.54
CA GLY A 71 -11.73 -26.08 -12.64
C GLY A 71 -11.00 -26.02 -11.30
N LEU A 72 -9.68 -25.82 -11.32
CA LEU A 72 -8.88 -25.68 -10.11
C LEU A 72 -9.23 -24.41 -9.32
N TYR A 73 -9.45 -23.28 -10.01
CA TYR A 73 -9.93 -22.06 -9.38
C TYR A 73 -11.28 -22.27 -8.69
N MET A 74 -12.21 -22.96 -9.35
CA MET A 74 -13.54 -23.24 -8.80
C MET A 74 -13.49 -24.10 -7.54
N VAL A 75 -12.54 -25.04 -7.43
CA VAL A 75 -12.30 -25.76 -6.16
C VAL A 75 -11.96 -24.79 -5.04
N GLY A 76 -11.03 -23.86 -5.26
CA GLY A 76 -10.70 -22.81 -4.29
C GLY A 76 -11.90 -21.88 -4.01
N ALA A 77 -12.70 -21.57 -5.03
CA ALA A 77 -13.87 -20.71 -4.92
C ALA A 77 -15.01 -21.37 -4.12
N PHE A 78 -15.22 -22.68 -4.30
CA PHE A 78 -16.17 -23.46 -3.50
C PHE A 78 -15.69 -23.66 -2.07
N SER A 79 -14.38 -23.88 -1.87
CA SER A 79 -13.77 -23.88 -0.55
C SER A 79 -14.00 -22.58 0.21
N ILE A 80 -13.60 -21.41 -0.32
CA ILE A 80 -13.79 -20.14 0.39
C ILE A 80 -15.27 -19.81 0.65
N SER A 81 -16.16 -20.34 -0.17
CA SER A 81 -17.61 -20.10 -0.08
C SER A 81 -18.34 -21.07 0.83
N ALA A 82 -17.63 -21.98 1.50
CA ALA A 82 -18.23 -23.01 2.36
C ALA A 82 -19.26 -23.90 1.65
N VAL A 83 -18.98 -24.28 0.40
CA VAL A 83 -19.75 -25.34 -0.27
C VAL A 83 -19.49 -26.68 0.44
N PRO A 84 -20.53 -27.49 0.74
CA PRO A 84 -20.34 -28.82 1.31
C PRO A 84 -19.32 -29.65 0.51
N LEU A 85 -18.60 -30.55 1.20
CA LEU A 85 -17.47 -31.35 0.68
C LEU A 85 -16.14 -30.60 0.52
N PHE A 86 -16.11 -29.29 0.74
CA PHE A 86 -14.87 -28.51 0.71
C PHE A 86 -14.46 -28.03 2.11
N ASN A 87 -13.16 -27.87 2.34
CA ASN A 87 -12.57 -27.56 3.64
C ASN A 87 -13.04 -26.23 4.30
N GLY A 88 -13.50 -25.26 3.51
CA GLY A 88 -14.05 -24.03 4.07
C GLY A 88 -15.43 -24.22 4.71
N PHE A 89 -16.21 -25.23 4.28
CA PHE A 89 -17.44 -25.62 4.97
C PHE A 89 -17.10 -26.15 6.36
N ILE A 90 -16.15 -27.08 6.44
CA ILE A 90 -15.69 -27.69 7.71
C ILE A 90 -15.24 -26.65 8.74
N SER A 91 -14.54 -25.60 8.30
CA SER A 91 -14.02 -24.57 9.22
C SER A 91 -15.02 -23.45 9.53
N LYS A 92 -15.75 -22.93 8.54
CA LYS A 92 -16.67 -21.81 8.76
C LYS A 92 -17.89 -22.22 9.57
N THR A 93 -18.43 -23.42 9.37
CA THR A 93 -19.61 -23.86 10.11
C THR A 93 -19.32 -23.98 11.60
N ILE A 94 -18.08 -24.33 12.00
CA ILE A 94 -17.67 -24.33 13.41
C ILE A 94 -17.79 -22.92 14.01
N ILE A 95 -17.28 -21.91 13.30
CA ILE A 95 -17.30 -20.51 13.79
C ILE A 95 -18.74 -20.00 13.91
N VAL A 96 -19.55 -20.26 12.89
CA VAL A 96 -20.98 -19.88 12.89
C VAL A 96 -21.75 -20.60 14.00
N ALA A 97 -21.55 -21.91 14.14
CA ALA A 97 -22.20 -22.69 15.19
C ALA A 97 -21.73 -22.28 16.60
N ALA A 98 -20.47 -21.89 16.77
CA ALA A 98 -19.99 -21.36 18.04
C ALA A 98 -20.70 -20.06 18.42
N ALA A 99 -20.97 -19.16 17.46
CA ALA A 99 -21.76 -17.96 17.71
C ALA A 99 -23.20 -18.30 18.12
N GLY A 100 -23.81 -19.29 17.48
CA GLY A 100 -25.17 -19.75 17.81
C GLY A 100 -25.26 -20.40 19.19
N VAL A 101 -24.32 -21.28 19.56
CA VAL A 101 -24.27 -21.94 20.87
C VAL A 101 -23.94 -20.96 22.01
N SER A 102 -23.24 -19.86 21.71
CA SER A 102 -22.95 -18.79 22.66
C SER A 102 -24.07 -17.74 22.76
N ASP A 103 -25.25 -18.00 22.20
CA ASP A 103 -26.41 -17.09 22.20
C ASP A 103 -26.08 -15.70 21.63
N MET A 104 -25.28 -15.64 20.57
CA MET A 104 -24.86 -14.39 19.88
C MET A 104 -25.53 -14.25 18.50
N PRO A 105 -26.87 -14.08 18.42
CA PRO A 105 -27.61 -14.15 17.16
C PRO A 105 -27.20 -13.05 16.16
N LEU A 106 -26.85 -11.86 16.65
CA LEU A 106 -26.37 -10.78 15.79
C LEU A 106 -25.07 -11.16 15.07
N ILE A 107 -24.13 -11.76 15.82
CA ILE A 107 -22.84 -12.20 15.27
C ILE A 107 -23.06 -13.33 14.28
N GLU A 108 -23.90 -14.31 14.63
CA GLU A 108 -24.27 -15.41 13.75
C GLU A 108 -24.85 -14.90 12.42
N ILE A 109 -25.79 -13.95 12.45
CA ILE A 109 -26.37 -13.33 11.26
C ILE A 109 -25.29 -12.62 10.44
N MET A 110 -24.40 -11.85 11.07
CA MET A 110 -23.30 -11.17 10.37
C MET A 110 -22.34 -12.16 9.69
N LEU A 111 -22.03 -13.29 10.34
CA LEU A 111 -21.19 -14.35 9.76
C LEU A 111 -21.87 -15.06 8.58
N HIS A 112 -23.18 -15.23 8.62
CA HIS A 112 -23.95 -15.73 7.47
C HIS A 112 -23.95 -14.72 6.31
N LEU A 113 -24.20 -13.44 6.59
CA LEU A 113 -24.14 -12.38 5.57
C LEU A 113 -22.76 -12.25 4.93
N ALA A 114 -21.70 -12.38 5.73
CA ALA A 114 -20.33 -12.42 5.22
C ALA A 114 -20.09 -13.66 4.31
N SER A 115 -20.79 -14.77 4.55
CA SER A 115 -20.68 -15.99 3.72
C SER A 115 -21.37 -15.77 2.36
N VAL A 116 -22.57 -15.18 2.38
CA VAL A 116 -23.30 -14.74 1.18
C VAL A 116 -22.43 -13.80 0.34
N GLY A 117 -21.87 -12.76 0.96
CA GLY A 117 -20.98 -11.81 0.27
C GLY A 117 -19.73 -12.47 -0.32
N THR A 118 -19.15 -13.44 0.38
CA THR A 118 -17.99 -14.20 -0.08
C THR A 118 -18.32 -15.04 -1.31
N PHE A 119 -19.44 -15.78 -1.29
CA PHE A 119 -19.85 -16.61 -2.42
C PHE A 119 -20.27 -15.76 -3.63
N LEU A 120 -21.04 -14.69 -3.40
CA LEU A 120 -21.46 -13.76 -4.45
C LEU A 120 -20.25 -13.16 -5.18
N SER A 121 -19.20 -12.80 -4.45
CA SER A 121 -18.04 -12.13 -5.01
C SER A 121 -17.01 -13.09 -5.64
N VAL A 122 -16.58 -14.12 -4.92
CA VAL A 122 -15.50 -15.03 -5.36
C VAL A 122 -16.04 -16.28 -6.06
N GLY A 123 -17.16 -16.82 -5.59
CA GLY A 123 -17.78 -18.01 -6.17
C GLY A 123 -18.52 -17.74 -7.47
N LEU A 124 -19.09 -16.53 -7.63
CA LEU A 124 -19.95 -16.19 -8.76
C LEU A 124 -19.40 -15.02 -9.58
N LYS A 125 -19.27 -13.82 -9.00
CA LYS A 125 -18.95 -12.60 -9.74
C LYS A 125 -17.59 -12.65 -10.43
N LEU A 126 -16.54 -13.04 -9.70
CA LEU A 126 -15.18 -13.17 -10.26
C LEU A 126 -15.11 -14.20 -11.40
N PRO A 127 -15.52 -15.46 -11.21
CA PRO A 127 -15.42 -16.45 -12.27
C PRO A 127 -16.30 -16.09 -13.48
N TRP A 128 -17.48 -15.52 -13.23
CA TRP A 128 -18.33 -15.01 -14.30
C TRP A 128 -17.64 -13.90 -15.08
N GLY A 129 -17.11 -12.87 -14.41
CA GLY A 129 -16.47 -11.74 -15.08
C GLY A 129 -15.21 -12.11 -15.87
N VAL A 130 -14.43 -13.09 -15.37
CA VAL A 130 -13.13 -13.47 -15.95
C VAL A 130 -13.26 -14.55 -17.03
N TRP A 131 -14.11 -15.56 -16.84
CA TRP A 131 -14.22 -16.69 -17.77
C TRP A 131 -15.48 -16.68 -18.64
N PHE A 132 -16.58 -16.07 -18.17
CA PHE A 132 -17.89 -16.11 -18.83
C PHE A 132 -18.43 -14.73 -19.27
N GLY A 133 -17.66 -13.65 -19.04
CA GLY A 133 -18.08 -12.28 -19.30
C GLY A 133 -18.31 -12.01 -20.79
N LYS A 134 -19.31 -11.18 -21.09
CA LYS A 134 -19.57 -10.70 -22.46
C LYS A 134 -18.67 -9.49 -22.76
N PRO A 135 -18.06 -9.40 -23.95
CA PRO A 135 -17.25 -8.24 -24.35
C PRO A 135 -18.14 -7.02 -24.61
N ASP A 136 -17.66 -5.84 -24.21
CA ASP A 136 -18.31 -4.54 -24.45
C ASP A 136 -17.96 -4.00 -25.85
N GLY A 137 -18.23 -4.79 -26.90
CA GLY A 137 -18.12 -4.36 -28.31
C GLY A 137 -16.71 -4.16 -28.87
N SER A 138 -15.64 -4.26 -28.06
CA SER A 138 -14.26 -4.28 -28.55
C SER A 138 -13.90 -5.68 -29.06
N GLU A 139 -13.63 -5.80 -30.36
CA GLU A 139 -13.21 -7.01 -31.08
C GLU A 139 -11.79 -7.52 -30.71
N ASP A 140 -11.22 -7.06 -29.61
CA ASP A 140 -9.94 -7.58 -29.10
C ASP A 140 -10.16 -8.96 -28.47
N GLU A 141 -10.42 -9.97 -29.31
CA GLU A 141 -10.28 -11.35 -28.88
C GLU A 141 -8.84 -11.54 -28.39
N ILE A 142 -8.67 -12.05 -27.17
CA ILE A 142 -7.36 -12.48 -26.69
C ILE A 142 -6.99 -13.72 -27.51
N THR A 143 -6.33 -13.49 -28.65
CA THR A 143 -5.86 -14.49 -29.61
C THR A 143 -4.59 -15.18 -29.09
N ASP A 144 -3.67 -14.39 -28.54
CA ASP A 144 -2.36 -14.88 -28.07
C ASP A 144 -2.36 -15.14 -26.56
N LEU A 145 -2.84 -16.33 -26.16
CA LEU A 145 -2.65 -16.80 -24.79
C LEU A 145 -1.29 -17.46 -24.62
N LYS A 146 -0.52 -16.98 -23.64
CA LYS A 146 0.69 -17.70 -23.23
C LYS A 146 0.32 -19.03 -22.57
N LYS A 147 1.00 -20.10 -22.99
CA LYS A 147 0.85 -21.42 -22.37
C LYS A 147 1.26 -21.36 -20.91
N ILE A 148 0.38 -21.81 -20.02
CA ILE A 148 0.69 -21.90 -18.59
C ILE A 148 1.62 -23.10 -18.36
N PRO A 149 2.74 -22.93 -17.64
CA PRO A 149 3.64 -24.05 -17.32
C PRO A 149 2.96 -25.08 -16.43
N VAL A 150 3.34 -26.36 -16.58
CA VAL A 150 2.75 -27.48 -15.84
C VAL A 150 2.94 -27.33 -14.33
N ASN A 151 4.06 -26.75 -13.89
CA ASN A 151 4.37 -26.53 -12.48
C ASN A 151 3.32 -25.66 -11.77
N MET A 152 2.74 -24.67 -12.46
CA MET A 152 1.65 -23.85 -11.90
C MET A 152 0.38 -24.69 -11.74
N HIS A 153 0.06 -25.56 -12.71
CA HIS A 153 -1.08 -26.47 -12.60
C HIS A 153 -0.90 -27.50 -11.50
N LEU A 154 0.30 -28.04 -11.32
CA LEU A 154 0.61 -28.98 -10.24
C LEU A 154 0.46 -28.32 -8.87
N GLY A 155 0.97 -27.11 -8.69
CA GLY A 155 0.81 -26.35 -7.44
C GLY A 155 -0.66 -26.08 -7.11
N MET A 156 -1.43 -25.61 -8.10
CA MET A 156 -2.89 -25.43 -7.96
C MET A 156 -3.61 -26.75 -7.66
N GLY A 157 -3.25 -27.82 -8.37
CA GLY A 157 -3.84 -29.15 -8.24
C GLY A 157 -3.62 -29.73 -6.85
N LEU A 158 -2.42 -29.60 -6.29
CA LEU A 158 -2.11 -30.05 -4.94
C LEU A 158 -2.95 -29.30 -3.90
N GLY A 159 -3.01 -27.97 -3.99
CA GLY A 159 -3.84 -27.18 -3.08
C GLY A 159 -5.33 -27.52 -3.19
N ALA A 160 -5.83 -27.69 -4.41
CA ALA A 160 -7.21 -28.06 -4.69
C ALA A 160 -7.55 -29.46 -4.14
N LEU A 161 -6.64 -30.42 -4.31
CA LEU A 161 -6.77 -31.77 -3.76
C LEU A 161 -6.84 -31.73 -2.23
N LEU A 162 -5.94 -30.99 -1.57
CA LEU A 162 -5.96 -30.83 -0.12
C LEU A 162 -7.25 -30.18 0.37
N CYS A 163 -7.78 -29.18 -0.36
CA CYS A 163 -9.07 -28.56 -0.08
C CYS A 163 -10.24 -29.54 -0.12
N ILE A 164 -10.22 -30.51 -1.04
CA ILE A 164 -11.26 -31.55 -1.15
C ILE A 164 -11.06 -32.61 -0.08
N ILE A 165 -9.84 -33.15 0.10
CA ILE A 165 -9.54 -34.20 1.08
C ILE A 165 -9.91 -33.74 2.49
N THR A 166 -9.49 -32.54 2.89
CA THR A 166 -9.81 -31.99 4.22
C THR A 166 -11.27 -31.56 4.35
N GLY A 167 -12.00 -31.43 3.24
CA GLY A 167 -13.45 -31.28 3.23
C GLY A 167 -14.17 -32.60 3.47
N ILE A 168 -13.84 -33.64 2.71
CA ILE A 168 -14.47 -34.97 2.80
C ILE A 168 -14.12 -35.69 4.10
N PHE A 169 -12.85 -35.60 4.54
CA PHE A 169 -12.33 -36.25 5.74
C PHE A 169 -11.93 -35.22 6.80
N PRO A 170 -12.91 -34.59 7.49
CA PRO A 170 -12.64 -33.53 8.46
C PRO A 170 -11.82 -34.01 9.66
N ASP A 171 -11.85 -35.31 9.97
CA ASP A 171 -11.09 -35.90 11.08
C ASP A 171 -9.58 -35.68 10.98
N ILE A 172 -9.05 -35.57 9.75
CA ILE A 172 -7.63 -35.26 9.51
C ILE A 172 -7.29 -33.88 10.08
N LEU A 173 -8.19 -32.92 9.88
CA LEU A 173 -8.06 -31.57 10.42
C LEU A 173 -8.36 -31.56 11.93
N TYR A 174 -9.40 -32.25 12.38
CA TYR A 174 -9.83 -32.21 13.79
C TYR A 174 -8.80 -32.80 14.76
N LYS A 175 -7.99 -33.77 14.33
CA LYS A 175 -6.92 -34.35 15.13
C LYS A 175 -5.78 -33.38 15.45
N ILE A 176 -5.59 -32.34 14.62
CA ILE A 176 -4.51 -31.35 14.81
C ILE A 176 -5.00 -30.05 15.46
N LEU A 177 -6.29 -29.97 15.83
CA LEU A 177 -6.87 -28.80 16.47
C LEU A 177 -6.51 -28.73 17.97
N PRO A 178 -6.46 -27.52 18.55
CA PRO A 178 -5.98 -27.33 19.92
C PRO A 178 -6.88 -27.94 21.00
N TYR A 179 -8.19 -28.02 20.78
CA TYR A 179 -9.17 -28.56 21.74
C TYR A 179 -9.91 -29.77 21.16
N LYS A 180 -10.50 -30.60 22.03
CA LYS A 180 -11.30 -31.76 21.59
C LYS A 180 -12.52 -31.30 20.79
N VAL A 181 -12.72 -31.89 19.61
CA VAL A 181 -13.78 -31.51 18.67
C VAL A 181 -14.99 -32.42 18.85
N ASN A 182 -16.08 -31.90 19.41
CA ASN A 182 -17.39 -32.55 19.45
C ASN A 182 -18.34 -31.88 18.44
N PHE A 183 -17.89 -31.73 17.19
CA PHE A 183 -18.65 -31.04 16.15
C PHE A 183 -18.81 -31.94 14.92
N HIS A 184 -20.05 -32.09 14.47
CA HIS A 184 -20.38 -32.86 13.28
C HIS A 184 -20.73 -31.92 12.13
N PRO A 185 -19.77 -31.59 11.24
CA PRO A 185 -19.98 -30.58 10.20
C PRO A 185 -21.09 -30.96 9.22
N TYR A 186 -21.29 -32.26 8.99
CA TYR A 186 -22.30 -32.79 8.08
C TYR A 186 -23.66 -33.05 8.71
N ALA A 187 -23.93 -32.51 9.91
CA ALA A 187 -25.27 -32.55 10.46
C ALA A 187 -26.27 -31.91 9.47
N PRO A 188 -27.49 -32.47 9.30
CA PRO A 188 -28.45 -31.99 8.31
C PRO A 188 -28.74 -30.49 8.40
N SER A 189 -28.79 -29.94 9.61
CA SER A 189 -29.01 -28.50 9.86
C SER A 189 -27.94 -27.63 9.18
N HIS A 190 -26.66 -27.96 9.34
CA HIS A 190 -25.55 -27.19 8.76
C HIS A 190 -25.49 -27.30 7.24
N VAL A 191 -25.72 -28.50 6.71
CA VAL A 191 -25.72 -28.76 5.27
C VAL A 191 -26.88 -28.02 4.61
N VAL A 192 -28.10 -28.15 5.15
CA VAL A 192 -29.30 -27.48 4.61
C VAL A 192 -29.15 -25.97 4.67
N ALA A 193 -28.73 -25.40 5.81
CA ALA A 193 -28.55 -23.95 5.95
C ALA A 193 -27.52 -23.42 4.93
N SER A 194 -26.40 -24.11 4.76
CA SER A 194 -25.36 -23.70 3.80
C SER A 194 -25.86 -23.81 2.36
N LEU A 195 -26.56 -24.89 2.00
CA LEU A 195 -27.14 -25.04 0.67
C LEU A 195 -28.21 -23.98 0.38
N GLN A 196 -29.07 -23.66 1.34
CA GLN A 196 -30.07 -22.60 1.20
C GLN A 196 -29.41 -21.25 0.91
N LEU A 197 -28.38 -20.89 1.68
CA LEU A 197 -27.63 -19.65 1.45
C LEU A 197 -26.96 -19.63 0.09
N LEU A 198 -26.32 -20.74 -0.33
CA LEU A 198 -25.68 -20.84 -1.64
C LEU A 198 -26.69 -20.72 -2.78
N VAL A 199 -27.80 -21.46 -2.71
CA VAL A 199 -28.87 -21.44 -3.73
C VAL A 199 -29.51 -20.05 -3.83
N LEU A 200 -29.85 -19.43 -2.69
CA LEU A 200 -30.44 -18.08 -2.69
C LEU A 200 -29.46 -17.03 -3.21
N THR A 201 -28.18 -17.14 -2.85
CA THR A 201 -27.13 -16.24 -3.37
C THR A 201 -26.95 -16.43 -4.87
N LEU A 202 -26.97 -17.67 -5.35
CA LEU A 202 -26.91 -17.98 -6.79
C LEU A 202 -28.12 -17.43 -7.53
N ALA A 203 -29.33 -17.64 -7.00
CA ALA A 203 -30.56 -17.09 -7.57
C ALA A 203 -30.51 -15.56 -7.64
N GLY A 204 -30.10 -14.90 -6.54
CA GLY A 204 -29.90 -13.47 -6.49
C GLY A 204 -28.85 -12.99 -7.51
N PHE A 205 -27.73 -13.69 -7.63
CA PHE A 205 -26.72 -13.40 -8.65
C PHE A 205 -27.31 -13.49 -10.07
N CYS A 206 -27.99 -14.59 -10.40
CA CYS A 206 -28.59 -14.80 -11.72
C CYS A 206 -29.57 -13.68 -12.08
N LEU A 207 -30.45 -13.27 -11.15
CA LEU A 207 -31.42 -12.19 -11.35
C LEU A 207 -30.77 -10.81 -11.54
N TYR A 208 -29.62 -10.57 -10.91
CA TYR A 208 -28.94 -9.27 -10.90
C TYR A 208 -27.62 -9.26 -11.71
N THR A 209 -27.39 -10.27 -12.54
CA THR A 209 -26.11 -10.46 -13.26
C THR A 209 -25.71 -9.20 -14.04
N ASP A 210 -26.62 -8.63 -14.82
CA ASP A 210 -26.33 -7.46 -15.65
C ASP A 210 -25.95 -6.24 -14.80
N LYS A 211 -26.66 -6.00 -13.70
CA LYS A 211 -26.36 -4.88 -12.78
C LYS A 211 -25.04 -5.10 -12.03
N LEU A 212 -24.76 -6.32 -11.58
CA LEU A 212 -23.54 -6.65 -10.86
C LEU A 212 -22.28 -6.60 -11.75
N MET A 213 -22.46 -6.82 -13.05
CA MET A 213 -21.40 -6.81 -14.08
C MET A 213 -21.24 -5.48 -14.81
N ALA A 214 -22.20 -4.55 -14.69
CA ALA A 214 -22.16 -3.19 -15.25
C ALA A 214 -21.11 -2.27 -14.58
N GLY A 215 -20.02 -2.83 -14.07
CA GLY A 215 -18.96 -2.10 -13.39
C GLY A 215 -18.26 -1.10 -14.31
N ARG A 216 -17.95 0.08 -13.78
CA ARG A 216 -17.14 1.11 -14.44
C ARG A 216 -15.70 1.03 -13.94
N LYS A 217 -14.74 1.51 -14.75
CA LYS A 217 -13.37 1.72 -14.28
C LYS A 217 -13.40 2.80 -13.20
N ALA A 218 -13.24 2.39 -11.95
CA ALA A 218 -13.26 3.25 -10.77
C ALA A 218 -12.09 2.89 -9.86
N ILE A 219 -11.60 3.87 -9.12
CA ILE A 219 -10.58 3.66 -8.09
C ILE A 219 -11.29 3.08 -6.88
N SER A 220 -10.87 1.89 -6.44
CA SER A 220 -11.34 1.33 -5.17
C SER A 220 -10.75 2.17 -4.04
N LEU A 221 -11.61 2.87 -3.30
CA LEU A 221 -11.21 3.54 -2.06
C LEU A 221 -11.19 2.49 -0.95
N ASP A 222 -10.00 2.13 -0.47
CA ASP A 222 -9.82 1.28 0.70
C ASP A 222 -9.17 2.11 1.83
N THR A 223 -8.63 1.47 2.85
CA THR A 223 -7.84 2.14 3.91
C THR A 223 -6.61 2.89 3.36
N ASP A 224 -6.22 2.65 2.10
CA ASP A 224 -5.17 3.40 1.39
C ASP A 224 -5.48 4.90 1.26
N TRP A 225 -6.75 5.29 1.32
CA TRP A 225 -7.16 6.70 1.30
C TRP A 225 -6.51 7.50 2.42
N PHE A 226 -6.41 6.93 3.62
CA PHE A 226 -5.79 7.58 4.77
C PHE A 226 -4.31 7.86 4.50
N TYR A 227 -3.57 6.84 4.03
CA TYR A 227 -2.16 6.95 3.69
C TYR A 227 -1.90 7.88 2.51
N ARG A 228 -2.75 7.87 1.49
CA ARG A 228 -2.63 8.75 0.31
C ARG A 228 -2.88 10.20 0.66
N THR A 229 -3.87 10.46 1.50
CA THR A 229 -4.18 11.83 1.97
C THR A 229 -3.05 12.37 2.83
N PHE A 230 -2.57 11.59 3.79
CA PHE A 230 -1.44 11.99 4.64
C PHE A 230 -0.14 12.14 3.84
N GLY A 231 0.14 11.21 2.93
CA GLY A 231 1.30 11.26 2.04
C GLY A 231 1.27 12.50 1.14
N ARG A 232 0.10 12.90 0.64
CA ARG A 232 -0.06 14.14 -0.13
C ARG A 232 0.27 15.37 0.72
N ILE A 233 -0.19 15.43 1.97
CA ILE A 233 0.11 16.53 2.89
C ILE A 233 1.63 16.64 3.12
N ILE A 234 2.31 15.52 3.36
CA ILE A 234 3.77 15.48 3.51
C ILE A 234 4.46 15.95 2.23
N LEU A 235 4.02 15.45 1.07
CA LEU A 235 4.63 15.80 -0.21
C LEU A 235 4.49 17.29 -0.50
N GLU A 236 3.31 17.86 -0.26
CA GLU A 236 3.07 19.29 -0.39
C GLU A 236 3.94 20.10 0.59
N PHE A 237 4.13 19.63 1.82
CA PHE A 237 5.06 20.25 2.78
C PHE A 237 6.53 20.18 2.30
N CYS A 238 6.99 19.05 1.77
CA CYS A 238 8.35 18.94 1.25
C CYS A 238 8.56 19.81 0.00
N LEU A 239 7.57 19.87 -0.90
CA LEU A 239 7.70 20.56 -2.17
C LEU A 239 7.58 22.08 -2.05
N PHE A 240 6.80 22.59 -1.10
CA PHE A 240 6.53 24.03 -1.00
C PHE A 240 7.30 24.70 0.15
N PRO A 241 6.94 24.55 1.44
CA PRO A 241 7.61 25.28 2.50
C PRO A 241 9.08 24.88 2.66
N LEU A 242 9.42 23.59 2.54
CA LEU A 242 10.81 23.15 2.71
C LEU A 242 11.72 23.61 1.56
N ASN A 243 11.26 23.54 0.31
CA ASN A 243 12.01 24.09 -0.83
C ASN A 243 12.13 25.61 -0.77
N ARG A 244 11.07 26.34 -0.38
CA ARG A 244 11.16 27.80 -0.20
C ARG A 244 12.17 28.17 0.87
N PHE A 245 12.20 27.41 1.97
CA PHE A 245 13.19 27.60 3.02
C PHE A 245 14.62 27.34 2.50
N ARG A 246 14.82 26.23 1.78
CA ARG A 246 16.11 25.92 1.13
C ARG A 246 16.56 27.06 0.21
N ASP A 247 15.67 27.54 -0.66
CA ASP A 247 15.99 28.60 -1.61
C ASP A 247 16.28 29.93 -0.90
N SER A 248 15.57 30.23 0.20
CA SER A 248 15.84 31.38 1.06
C SER A 248 17.21 31.31 1.73
N VAL A 249 17.60 30.13 2.23
CA VAL A 249 18.93 29.92 2.83
C VAL A 249 20.02 30.02 1.76
N GLN A 250 19.82 29.39 0.61
CA GLN A 250 20.79 29.40 -0.49
C GLN A 250 21.02 30.82 -1.03
N SER A 251 19.95 31.59 -1.25
CA SER A 251 20.05 32.99 -1.68
C SER A 251 20.71 33.88 -0.63
N SER A 252 20.42 33.67 0.66
CA SER A 252 21.09 34.40 1.76
C SER A 252 22.59 34.12 1.79
N PHE A 253 23.00 32.85 1.65
CA PHE A 253 24.41 32.46 1.56
C PHE A 253 25.08 33.02 0.30
N ALA A 254 24.42 32.97 -0.85
CA ALA A 254 24.94 33.54 -2.09
C ALA A 254 25.16 35.06 -1.97
N ASN A 255 24.21 35.78 -1.36
CA ASN A 255 24.34 37.22 -1.12
C ASN A 255 25.46 37.53 -0.13
N TRP A 256 25.59 36.75 0.95
CA TRP A 256 26.63 36.95 1.95
C TRP A 256 28.04 36.67 1.38
N THR A 257 28.19 35.59 0.62
CA THR A 257 29.45 35.27 -0.08
C THR A 257 29.80 36.31 -1.13
N ALA A 258 28.83 36.82 -1.89
CA ALA A 258 29.04 37.92 -2.83
C ALA A 258 29.45 39.22 -2.11
N ALA A 259 28.83 39.54 -0.97
CA ALA A 259 29.19 40.69 -0.15
C ALA A 259 30.62 40.57 0.40
N MET A 260 31.00 39.41 0.91
CA MET A 260 32.37 39.11 1.38
C MET A 260 33.38 39.19 0.23
N ALA A 261 33.07 38.64 -0.95
CA ALA A 261 33.93 38.74 -2.12
C ALA A 261 34.09 40.19 -2.61
N SER A 262 33.02 40.97 -2.57
CA SER A 262 33.05 42.41 -2.91
C SER A 262 33.91 43.20 -1.93
N LEU A 263 33.80 42.91 -0.62
CA LEU A 263 34.62 43.53 0.41
C LEU A 263 36.10 43.16 0.26
N SER A 264 36.39 41.91 -0.07
CA SER A 264 37.77 41.44 -0.30
C SER A 264 38.43 42.09 -1.52
N LYS A 265 37.67 42.44 -2.56
CA LYS A 265 38.20 43.15 -3.74
C LYS A 265 38.57 44.59 -3.43
N HIS A 266 37.92 45.22 -2.45
CA HIS A 266 38.13 46.60 -2.06
C HIS A 266 38.25 46.73 -0.53
N PRO A 267 39.37 46.28 0.08
CA PRO A 267 39.50 46.16 1.53
C PRO A 267 39.35 47.50 2.28
N TYR A 268 39.58 48.62 1.60
CA TYR A 268 39.49 49.97 2.17
C TYR A 268 38.17 50.70 1.86
N ALA A 269 37.26 50.11 1.08
CA ALA A 269 36.02 50.78 0.67
C ALA A 269 35.14 51.22 1.86
N LEU A 270 35.06 50.40 2.93
CA LEU A 270 34.34 50.77 4.15
C LEU A 270 34.98 51.95 4.88
N LEU A 271 36.32 51.99 4.94
CA LEU A 271 37.08 53.09 5.56
C LEU A 271 36.98 54.37 4.73
N GLU A 272 36.98 54.26 3.40
CA GLU A 272 36.77 55.40 2.50
C GLU A 272 35.36 55.97 2.63
N ILE A 273 34.32 55.15 2.74
CA ILE A 273 32.96 55.65 2.98
C ILE A 273 32.90 56.38 4.32
N ALA A 274 33.50 55.81 5.37
CA ALA A 274 33.59 56.47 6.66
C ALA A 274 34.32 57.83 6.53
N TRP A 275 35.45 57.88 5.82
CA TRP A 275 36.18 59.12 5.56
C TRP A 275 35.38 60.16 4.77
N TYR A 276 34.68 59.74 3.71
CA TYR A 276 33.84 60.61 2.89
C TYR A 276 32.62 61.14 3.65
N THR A 277 31.99 60.30 4.49
CA THR A 277 30.89 60.75 5.35
C THR A 277 31.32 61.78 6.39
N VAL A 278 32.53 61.66 6.94
CA VAL A 278 33.10 62.65 7.88
C VAL A 278 33.50 63.94 7.17
N THR A 279 33.98 63.87 5.92
CA THR A 279 34.36 65.04 5.10
C THR A 279 33.17 65.70 4.38
N GLY A 280 31.94 65.27 4.66
CA GLY A 280 30.72 65.87 4.14
C GLY A 280 30.39 65.53 2.68
N GLN A 281 31.12 64.60 2.06
CA GLN A 281 30.81 64.08 0.72
C GLN A 281 30.06 62.75 0.82
N LYS A 282 28.82 62.69 0.30
CA LYS A 282 28.09 61.42 0.21
C LYS A 282 28.47 60.70 -1.08
N LYS A 283 29.40 59.75 -0.99
CA LYS A 283 29.62 58.74 -2.05
C LYS A 283 28.95 57.43 -1.66
N THR A 284 28.33 56.76 -2.61
CA THR A 284 27.59 55.51 -2.37
C THR A 284 28.52 54.31 -2.57
N MET A 285 28.38 53.25 -1.76
CA MET A 285 29.19 52.02 -1.87
C MET A 285 29.22 51.45 -3.30
N ALA A 286 28.10 51.56 -4.04
CA ALA A 286 28.01 51.10 -5.43
C ALA A 286 28.96 51.85 -6.39
N GLU A 287 29.18 53.15 -6.17
CA GLU A 287 30.08 53.98 -7.00
C GLU A 287 31.56 53.67 -6.72
N LEU A 288 31.88 53.32 -5.47
CA LEU A 288 33.24 52.94 -5.07
C LEU A 288 33.62 51.55 -5.58
N LEU A 289 32.68 50.61 -5.56
CA LEU A 289 32.90 49.24 -6.06
C LEU A 289 33.06 49.15 -7.58
N GLN A 290 32.55 50.14 -8.33
CA GLN A 290 32.68 50.23 -9.79
C GLN A 290 33.99 50.86 -10.27
N ARG A 291 34.81 51.44 -9.38
CA ARG A 291 36.12 51.99 -9.77
C ARG A 291 37.06 50.86 -10.20
N THR A 292 37.61 50.98 -11.40
CA THR A 292 38.77 50.20 -11.85
C THR A 292 40.00 50.68 -11.07
N TYR A 293 40.81 49.74 -10.59
CA TYR A 293 42.03 50.02 -9.84
C TYR A 293 42.96 50.96 -10.64
N ASP A 294 43.25 52.14 -10.10
CA ASP A 294 44.19 53.11 -10.69
C ASP A 294 45.42 53.23 -9.78
N GLU A 295 46.57 52.80 -10.28
CA GLU A 295 47.85 52.79 -9.54
C GLU A 295 48.31 54.18 -9.10
N LYS A 296 47.76 55.26 -9.68
CA LYS A 296 48.18 56.64 -9.38
C LYS A 296 47.47 57.25 -8.19
N ASP A 297 46.23 56.85 -7.89
CA ASP A 297 45.42 57.40 -6.80
C ASP A 297 45.77 56.79 -5.43
N TYR A 298 46.30 55.56 -5.42
CA TYR A 298 46.47 54.75 -4.20
C TYR A 298 47.93 54.69 -3.70
N ARG A 299 48.75 55.71 -3.97
CA ARG A 299 50.08 55.83 -3.35
C ARG A 299 49.98 56.46 -1.97
N LEU A 300 49.48 55.69 -0.99
CA LEU A 300 49.76 56.01 0.40
C LEU A 300 51.26 55.81 0.64
N PRO A 301 52.00 56.81 1.15
CA PRO A 301 53.40 56.62 1.48
C PRO A 301 53.54 55.42 2.41
N ILE A 302 54.53 54.55 2.14
CA ILE A 302 54.78 53.30 2.88
C ILE A 302 54.82 53.54 4.41
N GLY A 303 55.22 54.75 4.83
CA GLY A 303 55.20 55.19 6.22
C GLY A 303 53.83 55.12 6.92
N ILE A 304 52.70 55.25 6.21
CA ILE A 304 51.36 55.15 6.82
C ILE A 304 51.05 53.70 7.21
N GLY A 305 51.39 52.75 6.34
CA GLY A 305 51.25 51.32 6.64
C GLY A 305 52.12 50.91 7.84
N VAL A 306 53.37 51.38 7.87
CA VAL A 306 54.29 51.15 9.00
C VAL A 306 53.74 51.80 10.28
N CYS A 307 53.25 53.03 10.22
CA CYS A 307 52.68 53.73 11.37
C CYS A 307 51.44 53.03 11.93
N ALA A 308 50.51 52.59 11.06
CA ALA A 308 49.33 51.83 11.48
C ALA A 308 49.70 50.48 12.10
N SER A 309 50.72 49.80 11.55
CA SER A 309 51.26 48.55 12.11
C SER A 309 51.84 48.75 13.51
N LEU A 310 52.60 49.82 13.69
CA LEU A 310 53.20 50.19 14.98
C LEU A 310 52.14 50.58 16.01
N ILE A 311 51.10 51.34 15.61
CA ILE A 311 49.97 51.67 16.48
C ILE A 311 49.22 50.40 16.89
N PHE A 312 48.95 49.49 15.95
CA PHE A 312 48.30 48.22 16.25
C PHE A 312 49.13 47.37 17.23
N LEU A 313 50.42 47.20 16.96
CA LEU A 313 51.33 46.46 17.85
C LEU A 313 51.46 47.13 19.23
N PHE A 314 51.45 48.46 19.29
CA PHE A 314 51.48 49.21 20.54
C PHE A 314 50.19 49.02 21.36
N ILE A 315 49.02 49.08 20.72
CA ILE A 315 47.73 48.81 21.37
C ILE A 315 47.67 47.35 21.82
N TYR A 316 48.11 46.41 20.97
CA TYR A 316 48.19 45.00 21.32
C TYR A 316 49.12 44.76 22.51
N ALA A 317 50.28 45.41 22.55
CA ALA A 317 51.19 45.35 23.69
C ALA A 317 50.58 45.93 24.97
N LEU A 318 49.87 47.06 24.90
CA LEU A 318 49.14 47.64 26.04
C LEU A 318 48.05 46.71 26.56
N VAL A 319 47.29 46.07 25.68
CA VAL A 319 46.28 45.07 26.07
C VAL A 319 46.95 43.84 26.68
N TYR A 320 48.03 43.35 26.07
CA TYR A 320 48.77 42.19 26.57
C TYR A 320 49.37 42.44 27.95
N ILE A 321 50.03 43.58 28.18
CA ILE A 321 50.61 43.95 29.48
C ILE A 321 49.52 44.09 30.55
N ARG A 322 48.33 44.59 30.19
CA ARG A 322 47.21 44.77 31.13
C ARG A 322 46.46 43.47 31.44
N VAL A 323 46.61 42.44 30.62
CA VAL A 323 45.98 41.11 30.80
C VAL A 323 46.98 40.11 31.41
N ALA A 324 48.29 40.32 31.23
CA ALA A 324 49.34 39.42 31.70
C ALA A 324 50.06 39.87 33.01
N GLY A 325 49.73 41.04 33.57
CA GLY A 325 50.19 41.50 34.88
C GLY A 325 49.03 41.69 35.86
#